data_AF-A0A382UJ05-F1
#
_entry.id   AF-A0A382UJ05-F1
#
_cell.length_a   1.000
_cell.length_b   1.000
_cell.length_c   1.000
_cell.angle_alpha   90.00
_cell.angle_beta   90.00
_cell.angle_gamma   90.00
#
_symmetry.space_group_name_H-M   'P 1'
#
loop_
_entity.id
_entity.type
_entity.pdbx_description
1 polymer ?
#
loop_
_entity_poly.entity_id
_entity_poly.type
_entity_poly.pdbx_seq_one_letter_code
_entity_poly.pdbx_strand_id
1 'polypeptide(L)'
;VFVEEYWKLVIGTTLGVCLLIFGTVFWDSATEDVYNPVTEKTNKVETCSDHMEYPMYSIGDRDECLQKRQIGGSFLGLGTLVLWGTLYLNRKYLSVLFKKYF
;
A
#
# COMPACT_ATOMS: atom_id res chain seq x y z
N VAL A 1 11.45 27.80 -14.86
CA VAL A 1 12.20 26.56 -14.56
C VAL A 1 12.08 26.15 -13.09
N PHE A 2 12.54 26.94 -12.12
CA PHE A 2 12.54 26.54 -10.69
C PHE A 2 11.15 26.22 -10.11
N VAL A 3 10.13 27.01 -10.48
CA VAL A 3 8.74 26.81 -10.04
C VAL A 3 8.11 25.58 -10.70
N GLU A 4 8.41 25.33 -11.97
CA GLU A 4 7.77 24.27 -12.74
C GLU A 4 8.22 22.86 -12.32
N GLU A 5 9.51 22.68 -11.99
CA GLU A 5 10.00 21.41 -11.44
C GLU A 5 9.57 21.20 -9.98
N TYR A 6 9.41 22.27 -9.21
CA TYR A 6 8.87 22.19 -7.85
C TYR A 6 7.44 21.62 -7.84
N TRP A 7 6.54 22.14 -8.69
CA TRP A 7 5.17 21.63 -8.78
C TRP A 7 5.11 20.16 -9.21
N LYS A 8 5.94 19.75 -10.18
CA LYS A 8 6.03 18.34 -10.63
C LYS A 8 6.49 17.43 -9.49
N LEU A 9 7.47 17.88 -8.71
CA LEU A 9 7.98 17.13 -7.56
C LEU A 9 6.92 17.00 -6.46
N VAL A 10 6.23 18.09 -6.10
CA VAL A 10 5.17 18.08 -5.08
C VAL A 10 4.01 17.16 -5.50
N ILE A 11 3.54 17.26 -6.74
CA ILE A 11 2.43 16.44 -7.24
C ILE A 11 2.83 14.96 -7.27
N GLY A 12 4.00 14.64 -7.81
CA GLY A 12 4.47 13.26 -7.92
C GLY A 12 4.71 12.60 -6.56
N THR A 13 5.30 13.34 -5.61
CA THR A 13 5.49 12.85 -4.24
C THR A 13 4.17 12.67 -3.51
N THR A 14 3.25 13.64 -3.62
CA THR A 14 1.91 13.53 -3.01
C THR A 14 1.13 12.34 -3.57
N LEU A 15 1.10 12.17 -4.90
CA LEU A 15 0.46 11.02 -5.55
C LEU A 15 1.06 9.70 -5.06
N GLY A 16 2.39 9.59 -5.05
CA GLY A 16 3.09 8.39 -4.63
C GLY A 16 2.82 8.03 -3.17
N VAL A 17 2.86 9.01 -2.26
CA VAL A 17 2.53 8.81 -0.84
C VAL A 17 1.08 8.39 -0.66
N CYS A 18 0.13 9.04 -1.35
CA CYS A 18 -1.28 8.65 -1.29
C CYS A 18 -1.47 7.19 -1.74
N LEU A 19 -0.87 6.79 -2.86
CA LEU A 19 -0.92 5.41 -3.35
C LEU A 19 -0.35 4.41 -2.35
N LEU A 20 0.75 4.75 -1.67
CA LEU A 20 1.31 3.92 -0.60
C LEU A 20 0.35 3.77 0.57
N ILE A 21 -0.25 4.88 1.06
CA ILE A 21 -1.20 4.86 2.18
C ILE A 21 -2.41 3.99 1.82
N PHE A 22 -3.03 4.21 0.67
CA PHE A 22 -4.13 3.37 0.21
C PHE A 22 -3.71 1.91 0.11
N GLY A 23 -2.52 1.64 -0.45
CA GLY A 23 -1.96 0.30 -0.53
C GLY A 23 -1.83 -0.39 0.82
N THR A 24 -1.31 0.31 1.84
CA THR A 24 -1.21 -0.23 3.21
C THR A 24 -2.56 -0.52 3.84
N VAL A 25 -3.55 0.35 3.65
CA VAL A 25 -4.91 0.13 4.19
C VAL A 25 -5.56 -1.12 3.59
N PHE A 26 -5.46 -1.31 2.28
CA PHE A 26 -5.98 -2.53 1.63
C PHE A 26 -5.20 -3.78 2.00
N TRP A 27 -3.89 -3.65 2.24
CA TRP A 27 -3.05 -4.76 2.65
C TRP A 27 -3.37 -5.24 4.06
N ASP A 28 -3.52 -4.30 5.01
CA ASP A 28 -3.79 -4.62 6.42
C ASP A 28 -5.23 -5.09 6.63
N SER A 29 -6.20 -4.48 5.94
CA SER A 29 -7.62 -4.90 6.00
C SER A 29 -7.91 -6.27 5.36
N ALA A 30 -6.91 -6.88 4.71
CA ALA A 30 -7.00 -8.26 4.22
C ALA A 30 -6.83 -9.28 5.36
N THR A 31 -6.14 -8.92 6.44
CA THR A 31 -5.74 -9.81 7.54
C THR A 31 -6.31 -9.35 8.87
N GLU A 32 -7.54 -8.81 8.87
CA GLU A 32 -8.23 -8.45 10.10
C GLU A 32 -8.69 -9.71 10.85
N ASP A 33 -8.56 -9.68 12.18
CA ASP A 33 -9.00 -10.75 13.06
C ASP A 33 -10.51 -11.02 12.89
N VAL A 34 -10.90 -12.28 12.66
CA VAL A 34 -12.30 -12.66 12.42
C VAL A 34 -12.90 -13.31 13.65
N TYR A 35 -13.98 -12.72 14.16
CA TYR A 35 -14.79 -13.33 15.21
C TYR A 35 -15.69 -14.43 14.63
N ASN A 36 -15.57 -15.64 15.15
CA ASN A 36 -16.47 -16.73 14.80
C ASN A 36 -17.61 -16.83 15.84
N PRO A 37 -18.87 -16.54 15.46
CA PRO A 37 -20.00 -16.58 16.39
C PRO A 37 -20.40 -17.99 16.82
N VAL A 38 -19.96 -19.04 16.10
CA VAL A 38 -20.25 -20.45 16.42
C VAL A 38 -19.32 -20.97 17.50
N THR A 39 -18.06 -20.53 17.50
CA THR A 39 -17.06 -20.94 18.50
C THR A 39 -16.78 -19.89 19.57
N GLU A 40 -17.37 -18.71 19.44
CA GLU A 40 -17.16 -17.52 20.28
C GLU A 40 -15.68 -17.10 20.43
N LYS A 41 -14.86 -17.46 19.43
CA LYS A 41 -13.42 -17.19 19.42
C LYS A 41 -13.07 -16.22 18.30
N THR A 42 -12.18 -15.29 18.63
CA THR A 42 -11.49 -14.46 17.65
C THR A 42 -10.32 -15.25 17.10
N ASN A 43 -10.35 -15.56 15.81
CA ASN A 43 -9.25 -16.23 15.15
C ASN A 43 -8.36 -15.16 14.51
N LYS A 44 -7.06 -15.24 14.79
CA LYS A 44 -6.08 -14.39 14.13
C LYS A 44 -5.90 -14.85 12.70
N VAL A 45 -6.01 -13.91 11.76
CA VAL A 45 -5.80 -14.17 10.33
C VAL A 45 -4.48 -13.52 9.96
N GLU A 46 -3.39 -14.29 9.95
CA GLU A 46 -2.07 -13.82 9.49
C GLU A 46 -1.93 -14.01 7.97
N THR A 47 -2.60 -15.03 7.43
CA THR A 47 -2.58 -15.34 6.01
C THR A 47 -3.99 -15.61 5.47
N CYS A 48 -4.20 -15.33 4.18
CA CYS A 48 -5.50 -15.63 3.55
C CYS A 48 -5.84 -17.14 3.55
N SER A 49 -4.86 -18.02 3.75
CA SER A 49 -5.10 -19.46 3.92
C SER A 49 -5.79 -19.79 5.24
N ASP A 50 -5.72 -18.93 6.25
CA ASP A 50 -6.28 -19.20 7.58
C ASP A 50 -7.82 -19.31 7.52
N HIS A 51 -8.46 -18.68 6.52
CA HIS A 51 -9.89 -18.86 6.23
C HIS A 51 -10.27 -20.30 5.82
N MET A 52 -9.30 -21.11 5.38
CA MET A 52 -9.51 -22.53 5.03
C MET A 52 -9.26 -23.46 6.21
N GLU A 53 -8.82 -22.95 7.37
CA GLU A 53 -8.60 -23.76 8.56
C GLU A 53 -9.89 -23.96 9.36
N TYR A 54 -9.94 -25.06 10.12
CA TYR A 54 -11.00 -25.24 11.11
C TYR A 54 -10.93 -24.10 12.14
N PRO A 55 -12.03 -23.43 12.51
CA PRO A 55 -13.44 -23.76 12.21
C PRO A 55 -14.08 -22.95 11.06
N MET A 56 -13.32 -22.15 10.28
CA MET A 56 -13.91 -21.23 9.29
C MET A 56 -14.32 -21.90 7.99
N TYR A 57 -13.41 -22.62 7.33
CA TYR A 57 -13.62 -23.23 6.00
C TYR A 57 -14.37 -22.35 4.99
N SER A 58 -14.01 -21.07 4.89
CA SER A 58 -14.67 -20.10 4.01
C SER A 58 -13.81 -19.79 2.79
N ILE A 59 -14.24 -20.30 1.64
CA ILE A 59 -13.60 -20.02 0.35
C ILE A 59 -13.84 -18.56 -0.05
N GLY A 60 -15.03 -18.01 0.25
CA GLY A 60 -15.38 -16.62 -0.06
C GLY A 60 -14.47 -15.63 0.66
N ASP A 61 -14.32 -15.78 1.98
CA ASP A 61 -13.47 -14.87 2.78
C ASP A 61 -11.99 -14.97 2.36
N ARG A 62 -11.53 -16.18 1.99
CA ARG A 62 -10.19 -16.38 1.43
C ARG A 62 -10.00 -15.58 0.13
N ASP A 63 -10.93 -15.70 -0.80
CA ASP A 63 -10.81 -15.04 -2.11
C ASP A 63 -10.92 -13.52 -1.98
N GLU A 64 -11.77 -13.02 -1.08
CA GLU A 64 -11.82 -11.60 -0.72
C GLU A 64 -10.50 -11.10 -0.09
N CYS A 65 -9.91 -11.86 0.83
CA CYS A 65 -8.59 -11.57 1.40
C CYS A 65 -7.52 -11.49 0.31
N LEU A 66 -7.48 -12.47 -0.61
CA LEU A 66 -6.54 -12.49 -1.72
C LEU A 66 -6.71 -11.29 -2.64
N GLN A 67 -7.95 -10.93 -2.96
CA GLN A 67 -8.27 -9.76 -3.78
C GLN A 67 -7.80 -8.46 -3.11
N LYS A 68 -8.09 -8.28 -1.82
CA LYS A 68 -7.62 -7.11 -1.04
C LYS A 68 -6.10 -7.02 -1.02
N ARG A 69 -5.39 -8.13 -0.77
CA ARG A 69 -3.92 -8.18 -0.84
C ARG A 69 -3.39 -7.84 -2.22
N GLN A 70 -4.01 -8.35 -3.28
CA GLN A 70 -3.59 -8.07 -4.64
C GLN A 70 -3.77 -6.58 -4.98
N ILE A 71 -4.89 -5.99 -4.59
CA ILE A 71 -5.17 -4.56 -4.76
C ILE A 71 -4.17 -3.71 -3.95
N GLY A 72 -4.01 -4.02 -2.65
CA GLY A 72 -3.05 -3.34 -1.78
C GLY A 72 -1.62 -3.42 -2.31
N GLY A 73 -1.18 -4.60 -2.72
CA GLY A 73 0.14 -4.80 -3.32
C GLY A 73 0.33 -4.04 -4.63
N SER A 74 -0.72 -3.94 -5.46
CA SER A 74 -0.70 -3.15 -6.69
C SER A 74 -0.53 -1.66 -6.41
N PHE A 75 -1.27 -1.13 -5.43
CA PHE A 75 -1.13 0.26 -4.99
C PHE A 75 0.25 0.56 -4.38
N LEU A 76 0.79 -0.35 -3.56
CA LEU A 76 2.15 -0.23 -3.01
C LEU A 76 3.20 -0.22 -4.12
N GLY A 77 3.09 -1.11 -5.10
CA GLY A 77 3.98 -1.18 -6.25
C GLY A 77 3.92 0.09 -7.10
N LEU A 78 2.72 0.53 -7.48
CA LEU A 78 2.52 1.77 -8.24
C LEU A 78 3.00 3.01 -7.49
N GLY A 79 2.69 3.12 -6.19
CA GLY A 79 3.16 4.23 -5.35
C GLY A 79 4.68 4.30 -5.29
N THR A 80 5.34 3.15 -5.11
CA THR A 80 6.81 3.06 -5.11
C THR A 80 7.40 3.49 -6.46
N LEU A 81 6.82 3.02 -7.58
CA LEU A 81 7.27 3.38 -8.93
C LEU A 81 7.07 4.88 -9.23
N VAL A 82 5.93 5.45 -8.81
CA VAL A 82 5.65 6.88 -8.95
C VAL A 82 6.67 7.70 -8.17
N LEU A 83 6.95 7.35 -6.91
CA LEU A 83 7.94 8.06 -6.10
C LEU A 83 9.33 7.97 -6.73
N TRP A 84 9.75 6.77 -7.12
CA TRP A 84 11.03 6.56 -7.78
C TRP A 84 11.14 7.36 -9.09
N GLY A 85 10.11 7.31 -9.94
CA GLY A 85 10.05 8.09 -11.18
C GLY A 85 10.09 9.60 -10.93
N THR A 86 9.38 10.06 -9.90
CA THR A 86 9.37 11.48 -9.49
C THR A 86 10.77 11.93 -9.07
N LEU A 87 11.47 11.14 -8.25
CA LEU A 87 12.84 11.42 -7.83
C LEU A 87 13.80 11.40 -9.02
N TYR A 88 13.67 10.42 -9.92
CA TYR A 88 14.54 10.27 -11.07
C TYR A 88 14.42 11.45 -12.04
N LEU A 89 13.20 11.86 -12.38
CA LEU A 89 12.96 12.97 -13.31
C LEU A 89 13.39 14.33 -12.73
N ASN A 90 13.23 14.53 -11.41
CA ASN A 90 13.61 15.78 -10.74
C ASN A 90 15.00 15.73 -10.09
N ARG A 91 15.83 14.73 -10.44
CA ARG A 91 17.15 14.51 -9.80
C ARG A 91 18.06 15.73 -9.84
N LYS A 92 18.07 16.47 -10.96
CA LYS A 92 18.91 17.68 -11.12
C LYS A 92 18.46 18.77 -10.15
N TYR A 93 17.17 19.05 -10.10
CA TYR A 93 16.59 20.02 -9.17
C TYR A 93 16.86 19.65 -7.70
N LEU A 94 16.65 18.38 -7.34
CA LEU A 94 16.96 17.87 -6.01
C LEU A 94 18.45 18.02 -5.65
N SER A 95 19.36 17.75 -6.59
CA SER A 95 20.81 17.90 -6.36
C SER A 95 21.22 19.36 -6.10
N VAL A 96 20.55 20.32 -6.76
CA VAL A 96 20.78 21.76 -6.55
C VAL A 96 20.24 22.19 -5.19
N LEU A 97 19.04 21.72 -4.81
CA LEU A 97 18.47 21.97 -3.50
C LEU A 97 19.34 21.40 -2.38
N PHE A 98 19.79 20.15 -2.52
CA PHE A 98 20.69 19.52 -1.55
C PHE A 98 21.94 20.36 -1.35
N LYS A 99 22.69 20.68 -2.42
CA LYS A 99 23.89 21.52 -2.33
C LYS A 99 23.67 22.91 -1.73
N LYS A 100 22.45 23.44 -1.82
CA LYS A 100 22.13 24.80 -1.35
C LYS A 100 21.80 24.83 0.14
N TYR A 101 21.21 23.77 0.67
CA TYR A 101 20.66 23.73 2.03
C TYR A 101 21.31 22.66 2.94
N PHE A 102 22.13 21.77 2.39
CA PHE A 102 22.89 20.71 3.06
C PHE A 102 24.33 20.69 2.54
#